data_AF-A0A969QVM2-F1
#
_entry.id   AF-A0A969QVM2-F1
#
_cell.length_a   1.000
_cell.length_b   1.000
_cell.length_c   1.000
_cell.angle_alpha   90.00
_cell.angle_beta   90.00
_cell.angle_gamma   90.00
#
_symmetry.space_group_name_H-M   'P 1'
#
loop_
_entity.id
_entity.type
_entity.pdbx_description
1 polymer ?
#
loop_
_entity_poly.entity_id
_entity_poly.type
_entity_poly.pdbx_seq_one_letter_code
_entity_poly.pdbx_strand_id
1 'polypeptide(L)'
;MPKSRKSRDGKVDRQLGNAEDLPKIEEKNFRYPGPRPSSRESGIIALADMIESASRTLKKPTPAKIRAMVEDLVCAKINDGQLDDCPLTIRELAILKDSFANTLRSMMHSRIDYPKDKEKEDEQRPSTAARRAPRESGHAGRVVPMPKSH
;
A
#
# COMPACT_ATOMS: atom_id res chain seq x y z
N MET A 1 4.38 35.74 60.59
CA MET A 1 3.57 36.92 60.19
C MET A 1 3.50 36.97 58.66
N PRO A 2 2.30 37.09 58.08
CA PRO A 2 2.06 37.07 56.64
C PRO A 2 2.12 38.48 56.05
N LYS A 3 2.57 38.63 54.80
CA LYS A 3 2.13 39.75 53.94
C LYS A 3 1.93 39.29 52.50
N SER A 4 0.65 39.06 52.21
CA SER A 4 0.03 39.08 50.89
C SER A 4 0.40 40.35 50.13
N ARG A 5 0.86 40.23 48.89
CA ARG A 5 0.82 41.31 47.89
C ARG A 5 0.48 40.76 46.51
N LYS A 6 -0.79 40.95 46.17
CA LYS A 6 -1.37 41.31 44.87
C LYS A 6 -1.00 40.45 43.66
N SER A 7 -2.01 39.69 43.25
CA SER A 7 -2.32 39.29 41.88
C SER A 7 -1.86 40.33 40.84
N ARG A 8 -1.07 39.85 39.88
CA ARG A 8 -0.98 40.45 38.56
C ARG A 8 -1.14 39.31 37.58
N ASP A 9 -2.39 39.04 37.22
CA ASP A 9 -2.71 38.34 35.99
C ASP A 9 -2.23 39.23 34.84
N GLY A 10 -0.96 39.05 34.48
CA GLY A 10 -0.40 39.55 33.25
C GLY A 10 -1.02 38.73 32.12
N LYS A 11 -2.20 39.14 31.69
CA LYS A 11 -2.80 38.71 30.43
C LYS A 11 -1.84 39.15 29.34
N VAL A 12 -0.91 38.26 28.97
CA VAL A 12 -0.16 38.37 27.73
C VAL A 12 -1.17 38.15 26.62
N ASP A 13 -1.87 39.22 26.25
CA ASP A 13 -2.58 39.30 24.98
C ASP A 13 -1.49 39.17 23.93
N ARG A 14 -1.25 37.92 23.51
CA ARG A 14 -0.36 37.58 22.42
C ARG A 14 -1.11 38.07 21.19
N GLN A 15 -1.01 39.38 20.95
CA GLN A 15 -1.50 40.03 19.74
C GLN A 15 -0.86 39.26 18.59
N LEU A 16 -1.60 38.32 18.01
CA LEU A 16 -1.21 37.67 16.78
C LEU A 16 -1.14 38.81 15.78
N GLY A 17 0.08 39.16 15.35
CA GLY A 17 0.33 40.22 14.39
C GLY A 17 -0.64 40.09 13.22
N ASN A 18 -1.13 41.23 12.74
CA ASN A 18 -2.11 41.29 11.66
C ASN A 18 -1.64 40.38 10.51
N ALA A 19 -2.55 39.60 9.92
CA ALA A 19 -2.21 38.69 8.82
C ALA A 19 -1.52 39.38 7.62
N GLU A 20 -1.68 40.70 7.52
CA GLU A 20 -1.06 41.59 6.55
C GLU A 20 0.48 41.75 6.73
N ASP A 21 1.02 41.45 7.91
CA ASP A 21 2.47 41.50 8.21
C ASP A 21 3.20 40.18 7.88
N LEU A 22 2.49 39.17 7.37
CA LEU A 22 3.14 37.94 6.91
C LEU A 22 3.88 38.19 5.59
N PRO A 23 5.15 37.80 5.47
CA PRO A 23 5.91 37.98 4.23
C PRO A 23 5.20 37.25 3.09
N LYS A 24 5.06 37.93 1.94
CA LYS A 24 4.42 37.37 0.75
C LYS A 24 5.22 36.14 0.30
N ILE A 25 4.62 34.97 0.44
CA ILE A 25 5.26 33.68 0.09
C ILE A 25 5.15 33.50 -1.42
N GLU A 26 6.29 33.58 -2.11
CA GLU A 26 6.37 33.32 -3.55
C GLU A 26 6.75 31.86 -3.81
N GLU A 27 5.99 31.16 -4.66
CA GLU A 27 6.20 29.74 -4.99
C GLU A 27 7.60 29.47 -5.56
N LYS A 28 8.16 30.43 -6.30
CA LYS A 28 9.51 30.36 -6.87
C LYS A 28 10.60 30.08 -5.82
N ASN A 29 10.37 30.48 -4.57
CA ASN A 29 11.32 30.29 -3.47
C ASN A 29 11.40 28.82 -2.99
N PHE A 30 10.46 27.97 -3.43
CA PHE A 30 10.38 26.56 -3.08
C PHE A 30 10.58 25.63 -4.28
N ARG A 31 10.93 26.19 -5.45
CA ARG A 31 11.28 25.40 -6.63
C ARG A 31 12.77 25.14 -6.68
N TYR A 32 13.14 23.96 -7.16
CA TYR A 32 14.55 23.65 -7.40
C TYR A 32 15.11 24.55 -8.50
N PRO A 33 16.35 25.07 -8.34
CA PRO A 33 16.98 25.95 -9.32
C PRO A 33 17.48 25.22 -10.58
N GLY A 34 17.43 23.88 -10.55
CA GLY A 34 17.93 23.04 -11.63
C GLY A 34 17.19 23.26 -12.94
N PRO A 35 17.87 23.04 -14.08
CA PRO A 35 17.20 23.11 -15.37
C PRO A 35 16.09 22.06 -15.45
N ARG A 36 15.09 22.33 -16.27
CA ARG A 36 14.11 21.31 -16.65
C ARG A 36 14.85 20.16 -17.35
N PRO A 37 14.39 18.92 -17.18
CA PRO A 37 14.93 17.80 -17.93
C PRO A 37 14.81 18.09 -19.44
N SER A 38 15.87 17.80 -20.19
CA SER A 38 16.02 18.19 -21.60
C SER A 38 16.27 17.02 -22.55
N SER A 39 16.61 15.85 -22.01
CA SER A 39 16.75 14.59 -22.76
C SER A 39 15.63 13.61 -22.40
N ARG A 40 15.40 12.59 -23.23
CA ARG A 40 14.41 11.54 -22.92
C ARG A 40 14.76 10.83 -21.62
N GLU A 41 16.03 10.49 -21.44
CA GLU A 41 16.56 9.78 -20.28
C GLU A 41 16.37 10.61 -19.01
N SER A 42 16.71 11.90 -19.06
CA SER A 42 16.52 12.80 -17.92
C SER A 42 15.04 12.95 -17.52
N GLY A 43 14.14 12.99 -18.50
CA GLY A 43 12.69 13.00 -18.25
C GLY A 43 12.21 11.69 -17.61
N ILE A 44 12.68 10.54 -18.10
CA ILE A 44 12.35 9.22 -17.53
C ILE A 44 12.86 9.11 -16.09
N ILE A 45 14.09 9.54 -15.81
CA ILE A 45 14.68 9.53 -14.46
C ILE A 45 13.86 10.41 -13.52
N ALA A 46 13.51 11.63 -13.95
CA ALA A 46 12.71 12.56 -13.15
C ALA A 46 11.31 11.99 -12.83
N LEU A 47 10.66 11.35 -13.80
CA LEU A 47 9.38 10.67 -13.57
C LEU A 47 9.52 9.48 -12.63
N ALA A 48 10.57 8.67 -12.80
CA ALA A 48 10.82 7.51 -11.96
C ALA A 48 11.04 7.89 -10.50
N ASP A 49 11.87 8.90 -10.22
CA ASP A 49 12.17 9.37 -8.87
C ASP A 49 10.91 9.88 -8.14
N MET A 50 10.11 10.70 -8.82
CA MET A 50 8.84 11.21 -8.31
C MET A 50 7.86 10.07 -7.98
N ILE A 51 7.68 9.13 -8.92
CA ILE A 51 6.75 8.01 -8.76
C ILE A 51 7.21 7.06 -7.65
N GLU A 52 8.51 6.76 -7.58
CA GLU A 52 9.11 5.92 -6.54
C GLU A 52 8.88 6.54 -5.17
N SER A 53 9.22 7.82 -5.01
CA SER A 53 9.03 8.57 -3.77
C SER A 53 7.56 8.58 -3.33
N ALA A 54 6.63 8.87 -4.25
CA ALA A 54 5.20 8.84 -3.95
C ALA A 54 4.71 7.44 -3.54
N SER A 55 5.19 6.40 -4.23
CA SER A 55 4.78 5.01 -3.98
C SER A 55 5.11 4.53 -2.57
N ARG A 56 6.19 5.02 -1.96
CA ARG A 56 6.59 4.66 -0.57
C ARG A 56 5.53 5.01 0.47
N THR A 57 4.68 6.00 0.18
CA THR A 57 3.66 6.49 1.11
C THR A 57 2.31 5.76 0.96
N LEU A 58 2.18 4.88 -0.04
CA LEU A 58 0.93 4.21 -0.38
C LEU A 58 0.66 3.03 0.58
N LYS A 59 -0.22 3.23 1.57
CA LYS A 59 -0.52 2.24 2.62
C LYS A 59 -1.14 0.91 2.13
N LYS A 60 -1.95 0.94 1.07
CA LYS A 60 -2.66 -0.23 0.53
C LYS A 60 -2.58 -0.20 -1.01
N PRO A 61 -1.47 -0.69 -1.59
CA PRO A 61 -1.17 -0.54 -3.00
C PRO A 61 -1.98 -1.55 -3.85
N THR A 62 -3.24 -1.22 -4.14
CA THR A 62 -4.02 -1.98 -5.13
C THR A 62 -3.61 -1.60 -6.55
N PRO A 63 -3.72 -2.49 -7.56
CA PRO A 63 -3.38 -2.17 -8.94
C PRO A 63 -4.07 -0.90 -9.49
N ALA A 64 -5.34 -0.68 -9.13
CA ALA A 64 -6.09 0.51 -9.53
C ALA A 64 -5.50 1.79 -8.92
N LYS A 65 -5.20 1.79 -7.61
CA LYS A 65 -4.57 2.93 -6.92
C LYS A 65 -3.18 3.25 -7.44
N ILE A 66 -2.38 2.23 -7.76
CA ILE A 66 -1.05 2.44 -8.35
C ILE A 66 -1.19 3.16 -9.71
N ARG A 67 -2.08 2.67 -10.58
CA ARG A 67 -2.30 3.29 -11.89
C ARG A 67 -2.81 4.73 -11.77
N ALA A 68 -3.79 4.97 -10.91
CA ALA A 68 -4.33 6.31 -10.68
C ALA A 68 -3.23 7.26 -10.18
N MET A 69 -2.44 6.85 -9.19
CA MET A 69 -1.32 7.64 -8.69
C MET A 69 -0.29 7.96 -9.79
N VAL A 70 0.09 6.97 -10.60
CA VAL A 70 1.03 7.18 -11.70
C VAL A 70 0.45 8.15 -12.74
N GLU A 71 -0.82 8.02 -13.09
CA GLU A 71 -1.51 8.95 -14.00
C GLU A 71 -1.50 10.37 -13.45
N ASP A 72 -1.94 10.55 -12.20
CA ASP A 72 -2.06 11.86 -11.56
C ASP A 72 -0.70 12.57 -11.49
N LEU A 73 0.36 11.84 -11.12
CA LEU A 73 1.71 12.41 -11.02
C LEU A 73 2.28 12.79 -12.39
N VAL A 74 2.10 11.96 -13.41
CA VAL A 74 2.57 12.26 -14.77
C VAL A 74 1.80 13.46 -15.33
N CYS A 75 0.48 13.50 -15.16
CA CYS A 75 -0.34 14.64 -15.56
C CYS A 75 0.04 15.92 -14.81
N ALA A 76 0.27 15.86 -13.50
CA ALA A 76 0.72 17.00 -12.72
C ALA A 76 2.07 17.54 -13.25
N LYS A 77 3.02 16.65 -13.57
CA LYS A 77 4.33 17.05 -14.11
C LYS A 77 4.24 17.69 -15.50
N ILE A 78 3.32 17.21 -16.34
CA ILE A 78 3.01 17.81 -17.65
C ILE A 78 2.38 19.19 -17.48
N ASN A 79 1.36 19.30 -16.63
CA ASN A 79 0.64 20.56 -16.40
C ASN A 79 1.53 21.64 -15.76
N ASP A 80 2.56 21.22 -15.03
CA ASP A 80 3.60 22.10 -14.46
C ASP A 80 4.68 22.53 -15.48
N GLY A 81 4.55 22.12 -16.75
CA GLY A 81 5.50 22.46 -17.82
C GLY A 81 6.91 21.89 -17.63
N GLN A 82 7.04 20.85 -16.79
CA GLN A 82 8.34 20.31 -16.39
C GLN A 82 8.96 19.38 -17.44
N LEU A 83 8.15 18.93 -18.42
CA LEU A 83 8.59 18.06 -19.51
C LEU A 83 8.65 18.80 -20.85
N ASP A 84 8.42 20.11 -20.89
CA ASP A 84 8.37 20.90 -22.13
C ASP A 84 9.66 20.85 -22.94
N ASP A 85 10.80 20.76 -22.25
CA ASP A 85 12.13 20.72 -22.86
C ASP A 85 12.58 19.28 -23.16
N CYS A 86 11.79 18.25 -22.80
CA CYS A 86 12.07 16.85 -23.08
C CYS A 86 11.44 16.40 -24.41
N PRO A 87 12.18 15.69 -25.28
CA PRO A 87 11.62 15.08 -26.49
C PRO A 87 10.86 13.77 -26.21
N LEU A 88 9.98 13.77 -25.21
CA LEU A 88 9.08 12.67 -24.86
C LEU A 88 7.74 12.84 -25.56
N THR A 89 7.33 11.83 -26.32
CA THR A 89 6.03 11.81 -26.98
C THR A 89 4.94 11.34 -26.03
N ILE A 90 3.69 11.73 -26.30
CA ILE A 90 2.52 11.22 -25.56
C ILE A 90 2.42 9.69 -25.59
N ARG A 91 2.83 9.07 -26.71
CA ARG A 91 2.89 7.61 -26.84
C ARG A 91 3.91 6.99 -25.88
N GLU A 92 5.10 7.58 -25.79
CA GLU A 92 6.14 7.12 -24.85
C GLU A 92 5.67 7.31 -23.40
N LEU A 93 5.01 8.42 -23.09
CA LEU A 93 4.43 8.65 -21.76
C LEU A 93 3.38 7.58 -21.40
N ALA A 94 2.53 7.16 -22.33
CA ALA A 94 1.59 6.07 -22.10
C ALA A 94 2.32 4.75 -21.77
N ILE A 95 3.36 4.41 -22.56
CA ILE A 95 4.18 3.21 -22.31
C ILE A 95 4.89 3.29 -20.96
N LEU A 96 5.43 4.45 -20.61
CA LEU A 96 6.10 4.69 -19.33
C LEU A 96 5.13 4.51 -18.16
N LYS A 97 3.92 5.08 -18.23
CA LYS A 97 2.90 4.91 -17.18
C LYS A 97 2.58 3.44 -16.92
N ASP A 98 2.36 2.66 -17.98
CA ASP A 98 2.10 1.23 -17.87
C ASP A 98 3.30 0.47 -17.30
N SER A 99 4.51 0.80 -17.74
CA SER A 99 5.76 0.20 -17.25
C SER A 99 5.98 0.47 -15.76
N PHE A 100 5.80 1.72 -15.32
CA PHE A 100 5.91 2.09 -13.91
C PHE A 100 4.87 1.37 -13.06
N ALA A 101 3.60 1.37 -13.49
CA ALA A 101 2.54 0.69 -12.76
C ALA A 101 2.80 -0.82 -12.62
N ASN A 102 3.30 -1.47 -13.67
CA ASN A 102 3.66 -2.89 -13.64
C ASN A 102 4.85 -3.16 -12.71
N THR A 103 5.88 -2.32 -12.76
CA THR A 103 7.08 -2.44 -11.92
C THR A 103 6.73 -2.27 -10.45
N LEU A 104 5.98 -1.22 -10.11
CA LEU A 104 5.50 -0.97 -8.74
C LEU A 104 4.63 -2.12 -8.22
N ARG A 105 3.72 -2.65 -9.05
CA ARG A 105 2.90 -3.81 -8.67
C ARG A 105 3.77 -5.01 -8.30
N SER A 106 4.82 -5.28 -9.05
CA SER A 106 5.73 -6.40 -8.75
C SER A 106 6.52 -6.15 -7.47
N MET A 107 7.06 -4.93 -7.28
CA MET A 107 7.85 -4.56 -6.10
C MET A 107 7.02 -4.52 -4.81
N MET A 108 5.76 -4.08 -4.87
CA MET A 108 4.90 -3.92 -3.70
C MET A 108 4.15 -5.20 -3.31
N HIS A 109 4.13 -6.22 -4.16
CA HIS A 109 3.59 -7.55 -3.84
C HIS A 109 4.66 -8.60 -3.54
N SER A 110 5.93 -8.40 -3.92
CA SER A 110 7.02 -9.33 -3.62
C SER A 110 7.42 -9.37 -2.14
N ARG A 111 6.61 -8.77 -1.25
CA ARG A 111 6.87 -8.66 0.19
C ARG A 111 5.69 -8.98 1.11
N ILE A 112 4.62 -9.65 0.67
CA ILE A 112 3.50 -9.99 1.57
C ILE A 112 3.05 -11.45 1.45
N ASP A 113 3.31 -12.14 2.57
CA ASP A 113 2.71 -13.33 3.19
C ASP A 113 2.05 -14.40 2.32
N TYR A 114 2.53 -15.63 2.52
CA TYR A 114 1.81 -16.84 2.13
C TYR A 114 0.41 -16.83 2.76
N PRO A 115 -0.62 -17.26 2.03
CA PRO A 115 -1.95 -17.40 2.59
C PRO A 115 -1.85 -18.32 3.82
N LYS A 116 -2.21 -17.80 5.00
CA LYS A 116 -2.36 -18.64 6.19
C LYS A 116 -3.42 -19.68 5.87
N ASP A 117 -2.99 -20.94 5.78
CA ASP A 117 -3.88 -22.07 5.66
C ASP A 117 -4.95 -21.94 6.74
N LYS A 118 -6.21 -21.99 6.32
CA LYS A 118 -7.31 -22.08 7.28
C LYS A 118 -7.16 -23.41 7.99
N GLU A 119 -6.61 -23.37 9.19
CA GLU A 119 -6.63 -24.48 10.14
C GLU A 119 -8.07 -24.98 10.23
N LYS A 120 -8.30 -26.18 9.71
CA LYS A 120 -9.52 -26.94 9.99
C LYS A 120 -9.33 -27.50 11.39
N GLU A 121 -9.69 -26.73 12.39
CA GLU A 121 -10.05 -27.27 13.70
C GLU A 121 -11.41 -27.96 13.56
N ASP A 122 -11.40 -29.28 13.50
CA ASP A 122 -12.57 -30.09 13.84
C ASP A 122 -12.07 -31.36 14.53
N GLU A 123 -11.61 -31.17 15.76
CA GLU A 123 -11.25 -32.26 16.67
C GLU A 123 -11.92 -32.03 18.04
N GLN A 124 -13.21 -32.34 18.12
CA GLN A 124 -13.83 -32.77 19.37
C GLN A 124 -14.50 -34.13 19.19
N ARG A 125 -13.80 -35.19 19.58
CA ARG A 125 -14.46 -36.32 20.27
C ARG A 125 -14.40 -36.06 21.78
N PRO A 126 -15.42 -36.51 22.50
CA PRO A 126 -15.11 -37.43 23.59
C PRO A 126 -15.96 -38.70 23.56
N SER A 127 -15.34 -39.77 24.05
CA SER A 127 -15.84 -41.13 24.24
C SER A 127 -16.78 -41.26 25.44
N THR A 128 -17.80 -42.14 25.41
CA THR A 128 -17.93 -43.34 26.28
C THR A 128 -19.31 -44.04 26.20
N ALA A 129 -19.23 -45.38 26.11
CA ALA A 129 -20.06 -46.43 26.72
C ALA A 129 -21.62 -46.47 26.62
N ALA A 130 -22.06 -47.52 25.90
CA ALA A 130 -23.10 -48.53 26.26
C ALA A 130 -24.61 -48.19 26.22
N ARG A 131 -25.35 -48.86 25.30
CA ARG A 131 -26.41 -49.85 25.62
C ARG A 131 -27.11 -50.49 24.39
N ARG A 132 -27.05 -51.83 24.37
CA ARG A 132 -28.07 -52.86 24.01
C ARG A 132 -28.61 -53.01 22.56
N ALA A 133 -28.71 -54.30 22.20
CA ALA A 133 -29.09 -54.93 20.92
C ALA A 133 -30.60 -54.86 20.57
N PRO A 134 -31.06 -55.39 19.41
CA PRO A 134 -31.28 -56.84 19.27
C PRO A 134 -30.83 -57.47 17.93
N ARG A 135 -30.85 -58.81 17.95
CA ARG A 135 -30.41 -59.76 16.91
C ARG A 135 -31.39 -59.86 15.76
N GLU A 136 -30.89 -60.08 14.54
CA GLU A 136 -31.59 -60.83 13.49
C GLU A 136 -30.65 -61.79 12.76
N SER A 137 -31.28 -62.79 12.17
CA SER A 137 -30.84 -64.17 11.95
C SER A 137 -30.58 -64.51 10.48
N GLY A 138 -29.71 -65.50 10.26
CA GLY A 138 -29.60 -66.29 9.02
C GLY A 138 -28.41 -65.89 8.14
N HIS A 139 -27.72 -66.76 7.41
CA HIS A 139 -27.76 -68.21 7.23
C HIS A 139 -26.44 -68.56 6.48
N ALA A 140 -25.77 -69.63 6.90
CA ALA A 140 -24.81 -70.50 6.18
C ALA A 140 -23.81 -69.94 5.13
N GLY A 141 -22.51 -70.29 5.27
CA GLY A 141 -21.62 -70.33 4.09
C GLY A 141 -20.10 -70.28 4.26
N ARG A 142 -19.50 -71.32 4.85
CA ARG A 142 -18.17 -71.95 4.54
C ARG A 142 -16.85 -71.12 4.47
N VAL A 143 -15.93 -71.61 5.29
CA VAL A 143 -14.48 -71.42 5.53
C VAL A 143 -13.48 -71.54 4.34
N VAL A 144 -12.58 -70.52 4.23
CA VAL A 144 -11.09 -70.40 3.94
C VAL A 144 -10.36 -71.16 2.78
N PRO A 145 -9.06 -70.87 2.40
CA PRO A 145 -8.21 -69.64 2.36
C PRO A 145 -7.41 -69.41 1.02
N MET A 146 -6.64 -68.31 0.97
CA MET A 146 -5.55 -67.83 0.06
C MET A 146 -4.44 -68.87 -0.32
N PRO A 147 -3.50 -68.69 -1.32
CA PRO A 147 -2.68 -67.48 -1.56
C PRO A 147 -2.19 -67.15 -3.00
N LYS A 148 -1.33 -66.11 -3.05
CA LYS A 148 -0.75 -65.33 -4.16
C LYS A 148 0.21 -66.09 -5.11
N SER A 149 0.53 -65.44 -6.24
CA SER A 149 1.85 -65.24 -6.90
C SER A 149 1.94 -65.72 -8.36
N HIS A 150 1.95 -64.82 -9.35
CA HIS A 150 3.14 -64.30 -10.08
C HIS A 150 2.69 -63.15 -10.98
#